data_AF-A0A5C7ZF71-F1
#
_entry.id   AF-A0A5C7ZF71-F1
#
_cell.length_a   1.000
_cell.length_b   1.000
_cell.length_c   1.000
_cell.angle_alpha   90.00
_cell.angle_beta   90.00
_cell.angle_gamma   90.00
#
_symmetry.space_group_name_H-M   'P 1'
#
loop_
_entity.id
_entity.type
_entity.pdbx_description
1 polymer ?
#
loop_
_entity_poly.entity_id
_entity_poly.type
_entity_poly.pdbx_seq_one_letter_code
_entity_poly.pdbx_strand_id
1 'polypeptide(L)' 'MTPSPCINVCKMDAASGLCTGCYRTIDEITLWTRFDERARRQIVDDLPRRKQMLASTPATSTRHER' A
#
# COMPACT_ATOMS: atom_id res chain seq x y z
N MET A 1 5.81 15.43 10.77
CA MET A 1 4.82 15.20 9.70
C MET A 1 5.27 14.02 8.84
N THR A 2 4.63 12.86 8.96
CA THR A 2 4.98 11.67 8.14
C THR A 2 4.48 11.86 6.69
N PRO A 3 5.37 11.88 5.68
CA PRO A 3 4.97 12.03 4.29
C PRO A 3 4.23 10.79 3.77
N SER A 4 3.37 10.98 2.77
CA SER A 4 2.68 9.86 2.12
C SER A 4 3.67 9.03 1.30
N PRO A 5 3.70 7.69 1.44
CA PRO A 5 4.55 6.80 0.65
C PRO A 5 4.03 6.56 -0.78
N CYS A 6 3.08 7.38 -1.26
CA CYS A 6 2.46 7.22 -2.57
C CYS A 6 3.41 7.64 -3.69
N ILE A 7 3.59 6.77 -4.68
CA ILE A 7 4.42 7.03 -5.87
C ILE A 7 3.57 7.31 -7.13
N ASN A 8 2.30 7.68 -6.95
CA ASN A 8 1.31 7.87 -8.04
C ASN A 8 1.06 6.62 -8.90
N VAL A 9 1.32 5.43 -8.33
CA VAL A 9 0.92 4.14 -8.90
C VAL A 9 -0.24 3.61 -8.08
N CYS A 10 -1.43 3.57 -8.67
CA CYS A 10 -2.62 2.98 -8.06
C CYS A 10 -2.95 1.66 -8.76
N LYS A 11 -2.22 0.61 -8.40
CA LYS A 11 -2.49 -0.75 -8.86
C LYS A 11 -2.59 -1.65 -7.64
N MET A 12 -3.73 -2.29 -7.45
CA MET A 12 -3.96 -3.21 -6.35
C MET A 12 -3.62 -4.63 -6.79
N ASP A 13 -2.90 -5.35 -5.94
CA ASP A 13 -2.75 -6.78 -6.08
C ASP A 13 -3.91 -7.48 -5.38
N ALA A 14 -4.69 -8.27 -6.13
CA ALA A 14 -5.89 -8.92 -5.62
C ALA A 14 -5.56 -10.08 -4.65
N ALA A 15 -4.36 -10.67 -4.75
CA ALA A 15 -3.95 -11.79 -3.91
C ALA A 15 -3.56 -11.32 -2.49
N SER A 16 -2.86 -10.19 -2.39
CA SER A 16 -2.38 -9.61 -1.13
C SER A 16 -3.30 -8.51 -0.58
N GLY A 17 -4.14 -7.91 -1.41
CA GLY A 17 -4.96 -6.75 -1.04
C GLY A 17 -4.15 -5.47 -0.86
N LEU A 18 -2.92 -5.42 -1.39
CA LEU A 18 -1.99 -4.30 -1.24
C LEU A 18 -1.77 -3.57 -2.56
N CYS A 19 -1.52 -2.26 -2.47
CA CYS A 19 -1.09 -1.47 -3.61
C CYS A 19 0.34 -1.85 -4.02
N THR A 20 0.58 -2.18 -5.28
CA THR A 20 1.92 -2.58 -5.76
C THR A 20 2.92 -1.42 -5.79
N GLY A 21 2.44 -0.17 -5.70
CA GLY A 21 3.28 1.02 -5.66
C GLY A 21 3.67 1.44 -4.25
N CYS A 22 2.66 1.61 -3.38
CA CYS A 22 2.85 2.14 -2.02
C CYS A 22 2.69 1.11 -0.90
N TYR A 23 2.37 -0.15 -1.22
CA TYR A 23 2.24 -1.28 -0.29
C TYR A 23 1.24 -1.06 0.86
N ARG A 24 0.29 -0.14 0.66
CA ARG A 24 -0.84 0.11 1.55
C ARG A 24 -2.10 -0.54 1.01
N THR A 25 -3.02 -0.84 1.92
CA THR A 25 -4.38 -1.26 1.59
C THR A 25 -5.22 -0.08 1.09
N ILE A 26 -6.35 -0.36 0.44
CA ILE A 26 -7.30 0.68 0.00
C ILE A 26 -7.77 1.53 1.18
N ASP A 27 -8.10 0.91 2.30
CA ASP A 27 -8.58 1.60 3.51
C ASP A 27 -7.52 2.58 4.06
N GLU A 28 -6.25 2.15 4.10
CA GLU A 28 -5.16 3.02 4.52
C GLU A 28 -4.91 4.19 3.55
N ILE A 29 -5.21 4.00 2.27
CA ILE A 29 -5.09 5.05 1.24
C ILE A 29 -6.22 6.07 1.41
N THR A 30 -7.47 5.63 1.58
CA THR A 30 -8.64 6.51 1.71
C THR A 30 -8.69 7.24 3.04
N LEU A 31 -8.20 6.63 4.12
CA LEU A 31 -8.17 7.21 5.46
C LEU A 31 -6.84 7.90 5.81
N TRP A 32 -5.88 7.99 4.87
CA TRP A 32 -4.54 8.51 5.16
C TRP A 32 -4.54 9.87 5.86
N THR A 33 -5.37 10.80 5.39
CA THR A 33 -5.50 12.14 5.95
C THR A 33 -6.18 12.17 7.32
N ARG A 34 -6.92 11.11 7.67
CA ARG A 34 -7.62 10.96 8.95
C ARG A 34 -6.75 10.32 10.04
N PHE A 35 -5.69 9.61 9.67
CA PHE A 35 -4.76 9.06 10.66
C PHE A 35 -3.93 10.16 11.34
N ASP A 36 -3.70 9.98 12.63
CA ASP A 36 -2.69 10.75 13.39
C ASP A 36 -1.27 10.38 12.98
N GLU A 37 -0.30 11.23 13.36
CA GLU A 37 1.10 11.03 12.99
C GLU A 37 1.65 9.68 13.45
N ARG A 38 1.25 9.20 14.64
CA ARG A 38 1.68 7.91 15.17
C ARG A 38 1.21 6.75 14.28
N ALA A 39 -0.08 6.74 13.92
CA ALA A 39 -0.65 5.73 13.03
C ALA A 39 0.00 5.77 11.64
N ARG A 40 0.18 6.97 11.06
CA ARG A 40 0.91 7.13 9.79
C ARG A 40 2.32 6.57 9.85
N ARG A 41 3.04 6.82 10.95
CA ARG A 41 4.41 6.33 11.15
C ARG A 41 4.44 4.81 11.25
N GLN A 42 3.51 4.19 11.97
CA GLN A 42 3.38 2.73 12.04
C GLN A 42 3.10 2.11 10.68
N ILE A 43 2.20 2.70 9.89
CA ILE A 43 1.91 2.23 8.52
C ILE A 43 3.16 2.28 7.66
N VAL A 44 3.91 3.39 7.71
CA VAL A 44 5.15 3.56 6.91
C VAL A 44 6.24 2.58 7.34
N ASP A 45 6.36 2.31 8.64
CA ASP A 45 7.32 1.36 9.19
C ASP A 45 7.02 -0.10 8.77
N ASP A 46 5.75 -0.43 8.55
CA ASP A 46 5.33 -1.78 8.12
C ASP A 46 5.50 -2.02 6.60
N LEU A 47 5.68 -0.98 5.78
CA LEU A 47 5.78 -1.11 4.31
C LEU A 47 6.91 -2.03 3.84
N PRO A 48 8.13 -2.01 4.40
CA PRO A 48 9.20 -2.93 3.99
C PRO A 48 8.82 -4.40 4.20
N ARG A 49 8.07 -4.71 5.26
CA ARG A 49 7.55 -6.07 5.51
C ARG A 49 6.50 -6.44 4.46
N ARG A 50 5.54 -5.55 4.20
CA ARG A 50 4.49 -5.74 3.18
C ARG A 50 5.05 -5.90 1.77
N LYS A 51 6.11 -5.16 1.43
CA LYS A 51 6.82 -5.29 0.15
C LYS A 51 7.40 -6.70 -0.02
N GLN A 52 7.98 -7.28 1.04
CA GLN A 52 8.47 -8.65 1.00
C GLN A 52 7.33 -9.65 0.81
N MET A 53 6.20 -9.48 1.52
CA MET A 53 5.01 -10.32 1.34
C MET A 53 4.49 -10.28 -0.11
N LEU A 54 4.43 -9.09 -0.71
CA LEU A 54 4.01 -8.91 -2.10
C LEU A 54 5.00 -9.60 -3.06
N ALA A 55 6.30 -9.49 -2.82
CA ALA A 55 7.34 -10.14 -3.62
C ALA A 55 7.28 -11.68 -3.55
N SER A 56 6.79 -12.23 -2.43
CA SER A 56 6.59 -13.68 -2.25
C SER A 56 5.28 -14.21 -2.83
N THR A 57 4.35 -13.34 -3.23
CA THR A 57 3.06 -13.75 -3.79
C THR A 57 3.15 -13.80 -5.32
N PRO A 58 2.78 -14.91 -6.00
CA PRO A 58 2.78 -14.96 -7.45
C PRO A 58 1.72 -14.01 -8.01
N ALA A 59 2.18 -12.84 -8.44
CA ALA A 59 1.35 -11.72 -8.87
C ALA A 59 0.50 -12.08 -10.10
N THR A 60 -0.75 -12.48 -9.87
CA THR A 60 -1.75 -12.57 -10.94
C THR A 60 -2.23 -11.15 -11.20
N SER A 61 -1.48 -10.43 -12.04
CA SER A 61 -1.80 -9.06 -12.45
C SER A 61 -3.07 -9.06 -13.30
N THR A 62 -4.25 -8.97 -12.66
CA THR A 62 -5.49 -8.58 -13.33
C THR A 62 -5.29 -7.17 -13.86
N ARG A 63 -5.14 -7.06 -15.17
CA ARG A 63 -5.16 -5.82 -15.95
C ARG A 63 -6.50 -5.14 -15.71
N HIS A 64 -6.57 -4.20 -14.78
CA HIS A 64 -7.67 -3.24 -14.70
C HIS A 64 -7.28 -2.00 -15.50
N GLU A 65 -7.68 -2.05 -16.77
CA GLU A 65 -7.77 -0.91 -17.67
C GLU A 65 -9.02 -0.08 -17.31
N ARG A 66 -8.81 1.05 -16.63
CA ARG A 66 -9.40 2.36 -16.90
C ARG A 66 -9.11 3.31 -15.74
#